data_AF-A0A5C3FGF3-F1
#
_entry.id   AF-A0A5C3FGF3-F1
#
_cell.length_a   1.000
_cell.length_b   1.000
_cell.length_c   1.000
_cell.angle_alpha   90.00
_cell.angle_beta   90.00
_cell.angle_gamma   90.00
#
_symmetry.space_group_name_H-M   'P 1'
#
loop_
_entity.id
_entity.type
_entity.pdbx_description
1 polymer ?
#
loop_
_entity_poly.entity_id
_entity_poly.type
_entity_poly.pdbx_seq_one_letter_code
_entity_poly.pdbx_strand_id
1 'polypeptide(L)'
;MTSRQGKDGAVLILNGLPARTQLVLDAHPQAYVINDQFAGIKSLAPGWHCISWTLASEPSNEADAGGPSVEGSIRNVTLRYFESAEIAVRDLDRIHQRLVVPNSDAASSTARYRAMGVSRSYNAGTSQQLQTVVSQEVLESVQSRLLPAPEEAQQRWRKATRHLGCAGGAIGCKVVARVVGVDLESGDASTDSLASGLSGSEDPGEKVAFERTGNVGRNENGMMVWGKSQPAPSHVEVESDGEGSEDETAESTSGVVDRKRKRVENHAAEGAEESDDGVLLFTAFDLRRSWPPNAVGAELTRWSQDKSWLLRDVAARAHQGLVSEGDTKSEWYLPLLCELELAFVLFVMASNVHAWDEWKDLLSLFCRAASIIGSQSAFHLHPASIDASSTQPMDVDVEQVKVDAHVAFLDTLAAQLDLLDGDFWSNQSTAKEEQAVLKELDVLRANIARSLALAGTFEAGGGDEEGRARLVAAWRKVSHLAVSKFGWQLDRRLDEEAEIEDDIEAEEGEDAPVIVDI
;
A
#
# COMPACT_ATOMS: atom_id res chain seq x y z
N MET A 1 -36.52 -31.33 -20.97
CA MET A 1 -35.32 -31.21 -20.11
C MET A 1 -34.45 -30.10 -20.67
N THR A 2 -34.75 -28.87 -20.28
CA THR A 2 -34.00 -27.66 -20.67
C THR A 2 -32.96 -27.39 -19.59
N SER A 3 -31.68 -27.41 -19.96
CA SER A 3 -30.55 -27.17 -19.08
C SER A 3 -30.64 -25.79 -18.43
N ARG A 4 -30.85 -25.73 -17.12
CA ARG A 4 -30.59 -24.56 -16.29
C ARG A 4 -29.06 -24.37 -16.20
N GLN A 5 -28.45 -23.83 -17.25
CA GLN A 5 -27.10 -23.27 -17.16
C GLN A 5 -27.25 -21.77 -16.92
N GLY A 6 -26.74 -21.29 -15.78
CA GLY A 6 -26.63 -19.87 -15.47
C GLY A 6 -27.53 -19.42 -14.32
N LYS A 7 -27.10 -19.65 -13.06
CA LYS A 7 -27.50 -18.83 -11.89
C LYS A 7 -26.84 -19.16 -10.55
N ASP A 8 -26.00 -20.18 -10.46
CA ASP A 8 -25.41 -20.54 -9.15
C ASP A 8 -24.00 -19.94 -9.05
N GLY A 9 -23.94 -18.70 -8.54
CA GLY A 9 -22.70 -18.10 -8.06
C GLY A 9 -22.23 -18.75 -6.76
N ALA A 10 -21.07 -18.36 -6.26
CA ALA A 10 -20.56 -18.82 -4.98
C ALA A 10 -21.47 -18.38 -3.82
N VAL A 11 -21.39 -19.12 -2.72
CA VAL A 11 -22.18 -18.91 -1.50
C VAL A 11 -21.24 -18.86 -0.30
N LEU A 12 -21.44 -17.86 0.56
CA LEU A 12 -20.77 -17.75 1.85
C LEU A 12 -21.80 -17.81 2.96
N ILE A 13 -21.74 -18.85 3.77
CA ILE A 13 -22.57 -19.01 4.97
C ILE A 13 -21.81 -18.40 6.15
N LEU A 14 -22.50 -17.54 6.90
CA LEU A 14 -21.93 -16.82 8.04
C LEU A 14 -22.73 -17.16 9.30
N ASN A 15 -22.08 -17.81 10.26
CA ASN A 15 -22.69 -18.20 11.53
C ASN A 15 -22.13 -17.36 12.69
N GLY A 16 -22.93 -17.23 13.74
CA GLY A 16 -22.48 -16.64 15.01
C GLY A 16 -22.40 -15.12 15.03
N LEU A 17 -22.63 -14.45 13.89
CA LEU A 17 -22.75 -12.99 13.83
C LEU A 17 -23.97 -12.51 14.65
N PRO A 18 -23.76 -11.62 15.65
CA PRO A 18 -24.87 -11.07 16.44
C PRO A 18 -25.83 -10.23 15.59
N ALA A 19 -27.11 -10.21 15.97
CA ALA A 19 -28.06 -9.26 15.39
C ALA A 19 -27.57 -7.82 15.60
N ARG A 20 -27.90 -6.93 14.66
CA ARG A 20 -27.45 -5.54 14.56
C ARG A 20 -25.98 -5.35 14.17
N THR A 21 -25.23 -6.41 13.86
CA THR A 21 -23.92 -6.26 13.21
C THR A 21 -24.10 -5.50 11.89
N GLN A 22 -23.26 -4.49 11.67
CA GLN A 22 -23.18 -3.78 10.39
C GLN A 22 -22.26 -4.58 9.47
N LEU A 23 -22.71 -4.87 8.26
CA LEU A 23 -21.98 -5.65 7.27
C LEU A 23 -21.94 -4.90 5.95
N VAL A 24 -20.76 -4.73 5.37
CA VAL A 24 -20.54 -4.15 4.04
C VAL A 24 -19.95 -5.24 3.15
N LEU A 25 -20.48 -5.36 1.94
CA LEU A 25 -20.00 -6.32 0.94
C LEU A 25 -19.47 -5.54 -0.26
N ASP A 26 -18.21 -5.76 -0.60
CA ASP A 26 -17.53 -5.18 -1.76
C ASP A 26 -17.77 -3.66 -1.88
N ALA A 27 -18.04 -3.18 -3.09
CA ALA A 27 -18.35 -1.80 -3.43
C ALA A 27 -19.80 -1.38 -3.10
N HIS A 28 -20.51 -2.08 -2.22
CA HIS A 28 -21.88 -1.69 -1.91
C HIS A 28 -21.90 -0.39 -1.09
N PRO A 29 -22.59 0.67 -1.54
CA PRO A 29 -22.49 2.00 -0.92
C PRO A 29 -23.12 2.10 0.47
N GLN A 30 -23.89 1.08 0.89
CA GLN A 30 -24.58 1.07 2.16
C GLN A 30 -24.24 -0.18 2.96
N ALA A 31 -24.05 0.01 4.27
CA ALA A 31 -23.95 -1.10 5.20
C ALA A 31 -25.33 -1.75 5.42
N TYR A 32 -25.35 -3.08 5.42
CA TYR A 32 -26.48 -3.88 5.86
C TYR A 32 -26.47 -4.01 7.37
N VAL A 33 -27.63 -3.90 8.01
CA VAL A 33 -27.78 -4.23 9.44
C VAL A 33 -28.43 -5.60 9.52
N ILE A 34 -27.69 -6.60 9.99
CA ILE A 34 -28.18 -7.98 10.01
C ILE A 34 -29.16 -8.24 11.16
N ASN A 35 -30.10 -9.15 10.96
CA ASN A 35 -31.00 -9.64 12.00
C ASN A 35 -30.67 -11.08 12.40
N ASP A 36 -31.47 -11.65 13.28
CA ASP A 36 -31.39 -13.05 13.75
C ASP A 36 -31.64 -14.09 12.64
N GLN A 37 -32.26 -13.67 11.53
CA GLN A 37 -32.56 -14.52 10.38
C GLN A 37 -31.48 -14.46 9.31
N PHE A 38 -30.44 -13.63 9.43
CA PHE A 38 -29.37 -13.59 8.45
C PHE A 38 -28.50 -14.85 8.54
N ALA A 39 -28.20 -15.47 7.40
CA ALA A 39 -27.39 -16.69 7.33
C ALA A 39 -26.17 -16.60 6.39
N GLY A 40 -25.99 -15.48 5.69
CA GLY A 40 -24.87 -15.30 4.77
C GLY A 40 -25.24 -14.65 3.44
N ILE A 41 -24.42 -14.89 2.42
CA ILE A 41 -24.41 -14.20 1.14
C ILE A 41 -24.42 -15.24 0.00
N LYS A 42 -25.19 -14.99 -1.06
CA LYS A 42 -25.29 -15.86 -2.24
C LYS A 42 -25.08 -15.08 -3.53
N SER A 43 -24.90 -15.82 -4.63
CA SER A 43 -24.69 -15.25 -5.96
C SER A 43 -23.42 -14.40 -6.06
N LEU A 44 -22.40 -14.76 -5.28
CA LEU A 44 -21.06 -14.19 -5.40
C LEU A 44 -20.46 -14.62 -6.73
N ALA A 45 -19.79 -13.70 -7.40
CA ALA A 45 -19.15 -14.01 -8.66
C ALA A 45 -17.79 -14.66 -8.42
N PRO A 46 -17.22 -15.35 -9.41
CA PRO A 46 -15.82 -15.73 -9.33
C PRO A 46 -14.93 -14.49 -9.24
N GLY A 47 -13.95 -14.50 -8.34
CA GLY A 47 -13.03 -13.40 -8.12
C GLY A 47 -12.90 -12.99 -6.65
N TRP A 48 -12.21 -11.87 -6.42
CA TRP A 48 -12.08 -11.29 -5.09
C TRP A 48 -13.38 -10.71 -4.58
N HIS A 49 -13.66 -11.00 -3.31
CA HIS A 49 -14.72 -10.38 -2.54
C HIS A 49 -14.17 -9.91 -1.20
N CYS A 50 -14.68 -8.78 -0.72
CA CYS A 50 -14.32 -8.18 0.54
C CYS A 50 -15.55 -8.03 1.41
N ILE A 51 -15.49 -8.57 2.63
CA ILE A 51 -16.57 -8.48 3.60
C ILE A 51 -16.04 -7.73 4.79
N SER A 52 -16.66 -6.60 5.07
CA SER A 52 -16.36 -5.78 6.23
C SER A 52 -17.49 -5.89 7.24
N TRP A 53 -17.17 -5.97 8.52
CA TRP A 53 -18.18 -5.94 9.56
C TRP A 53 -17.73 -5.19 10.81
N THR A 54 -18.73 -4.63 11.48
CA THR A 54 -18.58 -3.95 12.76
C THR A 54 -19.64 -4.49 13.70
N LEU A 55 -19.20 -5.06 14.83
CA LEU A 55 -20.10 -5.57 15.85
C LEU A 55 -20.82 -4.39 16.53
N ALA A 56 -22.10 -4.56 16.85
CA ALA A 56 -22.83 -3.57 17.61
C ALA A 56 -22.24 -3.48 19.03
N SER A 57 -21.90 -2.27 19.47
CA SER A 57 -21.52 -2.02 20.86
C SER A 57 -22.67 -2.47 21.77
N GLU A 58 -22.36 -3.25 22.82
CA GLU A 58 -23.37 -3.58 23.82
C GLU A 58 -23.92 -2.27 24.41
N PRO A 59 -25.26 -2.13 24.55
CA PRO A 59 -25.82 -0.94 25.14
C PRO A 59 -25.27 -0.81 26.57
N SER A 60 -24.41 0.19 26.79
CA SER A 60 -24.20 0.71 28.13
C SER A 60 -25.57 1.04 28.71
N ASN A 61 -25.80 0.69 29.97
CA ASN A 61 -27.08 0.70 30.69
C ASN A 61 -27.78 2.07 30.84
N GLU A 62 -27.62 3.01 29.90
CA GLU A 62 -28.24 4.33 29.95
C GLU A 62 -29.18 4.54 28.77
N ALA A 63 -30.39 4.95 29.13
CA ALA A 63 -31.56 5.09 28.28
C ALA A 63 -31.46 6.32 27.36
N ASP A 64 -30.60 6.27 26.35
CA ASP A 64 -30.62 7.26 25.27
C ASP A 64 -30.87 6.61 23.91
N ALA A 65 -31.95 7.04 23.29
CA ALA A 65 -32.42 6.63 21.97
C ALA A 65 -31.62 7.32 20.85
N GLY A 66 -30.30 7.27 20.94
CA GLY A 66 -29.39 7.58 19.84
C GLY A 66 -29.06 6.30 19.07
N GLY A 67 -28.98 6.37 17.74
CA GLY A 67 -28.60 5.24 16.90
C GLY A 67 -27.25 4.62 17.30
N PRO A 68 -26.88 3.44 16.77
CA PRO A 68 -25.61 2.79 17.08
C PRO A 68 -24.45 3.77 16.82
N SER A 69 -23.75 4.18 17.88
CA SER A 69 -22.53 4.98 17.74
C SER A 69 -21.45 4.09 17.13
N VAL A 70 -21.06 4.41 15.90
CA VAL A 70 -20.00 3.73 15.14
C VAL A 70 -18.61 4.30 15.52
N GLU A 71 -18.57 5.43 16.24
CA GLU A 71 -17.33 6.05 16.70
C GLU A 71 -16.64 5.15 17.74
N GLY A 72 -15.55 4.49 17.33
CA GLY A 72 -14.68 3.69 18.19
C GLY A 72 -14.81 2.17 18.06
N SER A 73 -15.68 1.66 17.19
CA SER A 73 -15.79 0.20 16.98
C SER A 73 -14.81 -0.28 15.91
N ILE A 74 -14.14 -1.40 16.19
CA ILE A 74 -13.17 -2.02 15.27
C ILE A 74 -13.91 -2.50 14.02
N ARG A 75 -13.44 -2.06 12.85
CA ARG A 75 -13.95 -2.54 11.58
C ARG A 75 -13.08 -3.69 11.11
N ASN A 76 -13.64 -4.89 11.10
CA ASN A 76 -12.95 -6.10 10.69
C ASN A 76 -13.22 -6.34 9.20
N VAL A 77 -12.23 -6.90 8.49
CA VAL A 77 -12.33 -7.21 7.08
C VAL A 77 -11.79 -8.61 6.80
N THR A 78 -12.50 -9.33 5.93
CA THR A 78 -12.04 -10.59 5.33
C THR A 78 -12.08 -10.46 3.81
N LEU A 79 -10.95 -10.77 3.19
CA LEU A 79 -10.76 -10.90 1.75
C LEU A 79 -10.71 -12.38 1.38
N ARG A 80 -11.50 -12.77 0.38
CA ARG A 80 -11.49 -14.12 -0.17
C ARG A 80 -11.60 -14.08 -1.68
N TYR A 81 -10.80 -14.91 -2.34
CA TYR A 81 -10.98 -15.20 -3.75
C TYR A 81 -11.95 -16.40 -3.88
N PHE A 82 -13.12 -16.18 -4.48
CA PHE A 82 -14.10 -17.22 -4.71
C PHE A 82 -13.93 -17.85 -6.10
N GLU A 83 -13.95 -19.18 -6.15
CA GLU A 83 -14.12 -19.92 -7.40
C GLU A 83 -15.60 -20.00 -7.81
N SER A 84 -15.85 -20.42 -9.05
CA SER A 84 -17.23 -20.58 -9.54
C SER A 84 -17.99 -21.65 -8.77
N ALA A 85 -19.18 -21.29 -8.25
CA ALA A 85 -20.06 -22.17 -7.48
C ALA A 85 -19.43 -22.73 -6.19
N GLU A 86 -18.41 -22.07 -5.66
CA GLU A 86 -17.81 -22.42 -4.37
C GLU A 86 -18.77 -22.18 -3.20
N ILE A 87 -18.73 -23.03 -2.19
CA ILE A 87 -19.46 -22.84 -0.93
C ILE A 87 -18.47 -22.77 0.22
N ALA A 88 -18.45 -21.63 0.90
CA ALA A 88 -17.65 -21.40 2.08
C ALA A 88 -18.57 -21.23 3.31
N VAL A 89 -18.16 -21.77 4.45
CA VAL A 89 -18.85 -21.58 5.74
C VAL A 89 -17.87 -20.96 6.72
N ARG A 90 -18.31 -19.94 7.45
CA ARG A 90 -17.51 -19.29 8.50
C ARG A 90 -18.32 -19.09 9.76
N ASP A 91 -17.65 -19.26 10.89
CA ASP A 91 -18.15 -18.94 12.22
C ASP A 91 -17.42 -17.70 12.74
N LEU A 92 -18.14 -16.79 13.40
CA LEU A 92 -17.52 -15.68 14.11
C LEU A 92 -16.82 -16.19 15.38
N ASP A 93 -15.50 -16.06 15.43
CA ASP A 93 -14.77 -16.12 16.68
C ASP A 93 -14.93 -14.79 17.42
N ARG A 94 -15.74 -14.80 18.49
CA ARG A 94 -16.05 -13.60 19.28
C ARG A 94 -14.86 -13.07 20.07
N ILE A 95 -13.86 -13.90 20.36
CA ILE A 95 -12.70 -13.47 21.15
C ILE A 95 -11.79 -12.61 20.28
N HIS A 96 -11.53 -13.09 19.06
CA HIS A 96 -10.63 -12.42 18.11
C HIS A 96 -11.38 -11.53 17.11
N GLN A 97 -12.72 -11.54 17.15
CA GLN A 97 -13.62 -10.87 16.21
C GLN A 97 -13.36 -11.21 14.74
N ARG A 98 -12.87 -12.42 14.44
CA ARG A 98 -12.52 -12.90 13.10
C ARG A 98 -13.49 -13.98 12.62
N LEU A 99 -13.67 -14.08 11.30
CA LEU A 99 -14.38 -15.18 10.66
C LEU A 99 -13.42 -16.35 10.46
N VAL A 100 -13.76 -17.53 11.00
CA VAL A 100 -12.92 -18.73 10.95
C VAL A 100 -13.69 -19.92 10.40
N VAL A 101 -12.99 -20.97 9.94
CA VAL A 101 -13.65 -22.21 9.52
C VAL A 101 -14.32 -22.88 10.74
N PRO A 102 -15.56 -23.38 10.63
CA PRO A 102 -16.21 -24.11 11.71
C PRO A 102 -15.41 -25.39 12.03
N ASN A 103 -14.87 -25.50 13.24
CA ASN A 103 -14.16 -26.69 13.68
C ASN A 103 -15.09 -27.58 14.52
N SER A 104 -15.36 -28.82 14.09
CA SER A 104 -16.25 -29.75 14.78
C SER A 104 -15.69 -30.27 16.11
N ASP A 105 -14.37 -30.20 16.30
CA ASP A 105 -13.67 -30.96 17.36
C ASP A 105 -13.11 -30.07 18.48
N ALA A 106 -13.17 -28.74 18.34
CA ALA A 106 -12.56 -27.80 19.28
C ALA A 106 -13.50 -27.40 20.45
N ALA A 107 -13.54 -28.24 21.48
CA ALA A 107 -14.29 -28.01 22.73
C ALA A 107 -13.82 -26.79 23.57
N SER A 108 -12.75 -26.09 23.17
CA SER A 108 -12.22 -24.90 23.86
C SER A 108 -11.78 -23.82 22.86
N SER A 109 -12.18 -22.57 23.10
CA SER A 109 -11.81 -21.40 22.28
C SER A 109 -10.33 -21.06 22.34
N THR A 110 -9.64 -21.35 23.44
CA THR A 110 -8.21 -21.05 23.61
C THR A 110 -7.27 -21.99 22.86
N ALA A 111 -7.74 -23.18 22.46
CA ALA A 111 -6.98 -24.07 21.57
C ALA A 111 -7.07 -23.65 20.09
N ARG A 112 -8.05 -22.80 19.73
CA ARG A 112 -8.30 -22.37 18.35
C ARG A 112 -7.25 -21.40 17.82
N TYR A 113 -6.75 -20.48 18.66
CA TYR A 113 -5.77 -19.49 18.22
C TYR A 113 -4.39 -20.10 17.95
N ARG A 114 -3.96 -21.11 18.71
CA ARG A 114 -2.62 -21.71 18.57
C ARG A 114 -2.43 -22.58 17.32
N ALA A 115 -3.49 -22.82 16.55
CA ALA A 115 -3.46 -23.66 15.35
C ALA A 115 -3.62 -22.88 14.04
N MET A 116 -3.92 -21.57 14.10
CA MET A 116 -4.08 -20.76 12.88
C MET A 116 -2.71 -20.45 12.28
N GLY A 117 -2.26 -21.30 11.36
CA GLY A 117 -1.09 -21.01 10.56
C GLY A 117 -1.42 -19.94 9.52
N VAL A 118 -0.99 -18.70 9.75
CA VAL A 118 -0.98 -17.67 8.71
C VAL A 118 0.19 -17.97 7.76
N SER A 119 -0.11 -18.18 6.48
CA SER A 119 0.91 -18.30 5.45
C SER A 119 1.03 -17.02 4.66
N ARG A 120 2.25 -16.50 4.57
CA ARG A 120 2.61 -15.39 3.67
C ARG A 120 3.06 -15.84 2.29
N SER A 121 2.97 -17.14 2.03
CA SER A 121 3.21 -17.74 0.72
C SER A 121 1.93 -18.39 0.20
N TYR A 122 1.55 -18.09 -1.04
CA TYR A 122 0.37 -18.67 -1.66
C TYR A 122 0.74 -19.82 -2.59
N ASN A 123 0.26 -21.02 -2.27
CA ASN A 123 0.31 -22.18 -3.15
C ASN A 123 -1.08 -22.43 -3.73
N ALA A 124 -1.23 -22.37 -5.05
CA ALA A 124 -2.52 -22.54 -5.72
C ALA A 124 -3.22 -23.89 -5.42
N GLY A 125 -2.44 -24.92 -5.03
CA GLY A 125 -2.97 -26.21 -4.61
C GLY A 125 -3.69 -26.20 -3.25
N THR A 126 -3.45 -25.21 -2.40
CA THR A 126 -4.05 -25.15 -1.05
C THR A 126 -5.52 -24.73 -1.11
N SER A 127 -5.91 -23.88 -2.06
CA SER A 127 -7.29 -23.39 -2.21
C SER A 127 -8.28 -24.51 -2.58
N GLN A 128 -7.83 -25.52 -3.34
CA GLN A 128 -8.67 -26.66 -3.72
C GLN A 128 -8.89 -27.67 -2.59
N GLN A 129 -8.07 -27.66 -1.55
CA GLN A 129 -8.11 -28.67 -0.49
C GLN A 129 -9.19 -28.41 0.58
N LEU A 130 -9.87 -27.27 0.56
CA LEU A 130 -10.65 -26.77 1.70
C LEU A 130 -12.11 -26.40 1.34
N GLN A 131 -12.66 -26.97 0.27
CA GLN A 131 -14.08 -26.82 -0.02
C GLN A 131 -14.91 -27.40 1.13
N THR A 132 -15.71 -26.56 1.77
CA THR A 132 -16.63 -27.01 2.81
C THR A 132 -17.80 -27.74 2.15
N VAL A 133 -17.92 -29.04 2.41
CA VAL A 133 -19.03 -29.84 1.89
C VAL A 133 -20.29 -29.55 2.71
N VAL A 134 -21.23 -28.81 2.13
CA VAL A 134 -22.55 -28.53 2.73
C VAL A 134 -23.60 -29.39 2.03
N SER A 135 -24.47 -30.05 2.80
CA SER A 135 -25.55 -30.84 2.21
C SER A 135 -26.57 -29.94 1.51
N GLN A 136 -27.19 -30.44 0.44
CA GLN A 136 -28.20 -29.70 -0.31
C GLN A 136 -29.39 -29.30 0.57
N GLU A 137 -29.80 -30.17 1.50
CA GLU A 137 -30.88 -29.89 2.46
C GLU A 137 -30.56 -28.68 3.35
N VAL A 138 -29.31 -28.56 3.81
CA VAL A 138 -28.87 -27.41 4.61
C VAL A 138 -28.92 -26.14 3.76
N LEU A 139 -28.42 -26.18 2.52
CA LEU A 139 -28.45 -25.03 1.61
C LEU A 139 -29.89 -24.56 1.32
N GLU A 140 -30.80 -25.50 1.04
CA GLU A 140 -32.22 -25.20 0.81
C GLU A 140 -32.87 -24.57 2.05
N SER A 141 -32.51 -25.03 3.25
CA SER A 141 -33.03 -24.50 4.52
C SER A 141 -32.55 -23.08 4.85
N VAL A 142 -31.40 -22.65 4.33
CA VAL A 142 -30.85 -21.30 4.53
C VAL A 142 -31.11 -20.37 3.36
N GLN A 143 -31.58 -20.86 2.21
CA GLN A 143 -31.62 -20.08 0.97
C GLN A 143 -32.42 -18.77 1.03
N SER A 144 -33.52 -18.74 1.80
CA SER A 144 -34.34 -17.54 2.03
C SER A 144 -33.68 -16.52 2.96
N ARG A 145 -32.67 -16.95 3.73
CA ARG A 145 -31.91 -16.20 4.72
C ARG A 145 -30.57 -15.67 4.19
N LEU A 146 -30.24 -15.99 2.94
CA LEU A 146 -29.04 -15.52 2.26
C LEU A 146 -29.30 -14.23 1.48
N LEU A 147 -28.47 -13.22 1.72
CA LEU A 147 -28.45 -11.95 1.00
C LEU A 147 -27.90 -12.18 -0.42
N PRO A 148 -28.63 -11.85 -1.50
CA PRO A 148 -28.07 -11.87 -2.84
C PRO A 148 -27.04 -10.74 -3.00
N ALA A 149 -25.86 -11.06 -3.53
CA ALA A 149 -24.84 -10.08 -3.80
C ALA A 149 -25.30 -9.08 -4.89
N PRO A 150 -25.15 -7.76 -4.67
CA PRO A 150 -25.68 -6.73 -5.56
C PRO A 150 -24.85 -6.60 -6.84
N GLU A 151 -25.49 -6.80 -8.00
CA GLU A 151 -24.82 -6.88 -9.30
C GLU A 151 -24.07 -5.59 -9.68
N GLU A 152 -24.65 -4.42 -9.40
CA GLU A 152 -24.02 -3.12 -9.68
C GLU A 152 -22.73 -2.92 -8.86
N ALA A 153 -22.77 -3.31 -7.57
CA ALA A 153 -21.60 -3.27 -6.70
C ALA A 153 -20.52 -4.22 -7.22
N GLN A 154 -20.89 -5.43 -7.64
CA GLN A 154 -19.93 -6.39 -8.20
C GLN A 154 -19.19 -5.84 -9.42
N GLN A 155 -19.88 -5.15 -10.33
CA GLN A 155 -19.24 -4.60 -11.52
C GLN A 155 -18.23 -3.50 -11.19
N ARG A 156 -18.61 -2.57 -10.29
CA ARG A 156 -17.70 -1.50 -9.84
C ARG A 156 -16.52 -2.07 -9.06
N TRP A 157 -16.78 -3.05 -8.19
CA TRP A 157 -15.77 -3.78 -7.43
C TRP A 157 -14.75 -4.46 -8.32
N ARG A 158 -15.18 -5.22 -9.34
CA ARG A 158 -14.27 -5.90 -10.28
C ARG A 158 -13.39 -4.93 -11.06
N LYS A 159 -13.88 -3.72 -11.37
CA LYS A 159 -13.08 -2.70 -12.04
C LYS A 159 -11.97 -2.15 -11.14
N ALA A 160 -12.25 -1.98 -9.86
CA ALA A 160 -11.31 -1.46 -8.86
C ALA A 160 -10.34 -2.50 -8.31
N THR A 161 -10.65 -3.79 -8.45
CA THR A 161 -9.82 -4.93 -8.04
C THR A 161 -9.36 -5.76 -9.24
N ARG A 162 -9.19 -5.11 -10.40
CA ARG A 162 -9.01 -5.82 -11.67
C ARG A 162 -7.66 -6.51 -11.76
N HIS A 163 -6.62 -5.94 -11.13
CA HIS A 163 -5.27 -6.51 -11.13
C HIS A 163 -5.19 -7.63 -10.10
N LEU A 164 -5.81 -7.45 -8.93
CA LEU A 164 -6.01 -8.51 -7.95
C LEU A 164 -6.74 -9.72 -8.55
N GLY A 165 -7.76 -9.49 -9.40
CA GLY A 165 -8.52 -10.54 -10.08
C GLY A 165 -7.94 -11.02 -11.41
N CYS A 166 -6.86 -10.42 -11.92
CA CYS A 166 -6.34 -10.74 -13.25
C CYS A 166 -5.82 -12.18 -13.32
N ALA A 167 -5.91 -12.81 -14.50
CA ALA A 167 -5.48 -14.18 -14.73
C ALA A 167 -5.99 -15.19 -13.67
N GLY A 168 -7.22 -15.00 -13.18
CA GLY A 168 -7.81 -15.85 -12.15
C GLY A 168 -7.22 -15.63 -10.75
N GLY A 169 -6.69 -14.45 -10.46
CA GLY A 169 -6.10 -14.10 -9.17
C GLY A 169 -4.70 -14.64 -8.93
N ALA A 170 -4.01 -15.19 -9.94
CA ALA A 170 -2.74 -15.88 -9.75
C ALA A 170 -1.65 -15.02 -9.07
N ILE A 171 -1.55 -13.74 -9.43
CA ILE A 171 -0.63 -12.78 -8.80
C ILE A 171 -1.31 -12.12 -7.60
N GLY A 172 -2.58 -11.74 -7.71
CA GLY A 172 -3.33 -11.12 -6.61
C GLY A 172 -3.35 -11.95 -5.33
N CYS A 173 -3.62 -13.26 -5.41
CA CYS A 173 -3.57 -14.18 -4.27
C CYS A 173 -2.20 -14.24 -3.61
N LYS A 174 -1.12 -14.17 -4.39
CA LYS A 174 0.24 -14.15 -3.86
C LYS A 174 0.55 -12.82 -3.18
N VAL A 175 0.11 -11.69 -3.76
CA VAL A 175 0.24 -10.37 -3.15
C VAL A 175 -0.53 -10.29 -1.84
N VAL A 176 -1.81 -10.70 -1.83
CA VAL A 176 -2.65 -10.70 -0.62
C VAL A 176 -2.06 -11.61 0.46
N ALA A 177 -1.60 -12.81 0.11
CA ALA A 177 -0.92 -13.69 1.06
C ALA A 177 0.35 -13.04 1.62
N ARG A 178 1.19 -12.41 0.79
CA ARG A 178 2.41 -11.74 1.29
C ARG A 178 2.06 -10.59 2.24
N VAL A 179 1.17 -9.69 1.82
CA VAL A 179 0.86 -8.44 2.52
C VAL A 179 0.03 -8.70 3.78
N VAL A 180 -1.13 -9.36 3.64
CA VAL A 180 -2.09 -9.55 4.75
C VAL A 180 -1.82 -10.84 5.51
N GLY A 181 -1.31 -11.86 4.81
CA GLY A 181 -1.33 -13.24 5.31
C GLY A 181 -2.64 -13.92 4.96
N VAL A 182 -2.57 -15.19 4.56
CA VAL A 182 -3.74 -16.04 4.30
C VAL A 182 -3.76 -17.16 5.32
N ASP A 183 -4.91 -17.34 5.96
CA ASP A 183 -5.14 -18.49 6.83
C ASP A 183 -5.14 -19.77 6.00
N LEU A 184 -4.28 -20.72 6.38
CA LEU A 184 -4.10 -21.98 5.69
C LEU A 184 -5.34 -22.88 5.72
N GLU A 185 -6.23 -22.73 6.70
CA GLU A 185 -7.45 -23.55 6.81
C GLU A 185 -8.62 -22.98 6.04
N SER A 186 -8.83 -21.67 6.08
CA SER A 186 -9.91 -21.04 5.34
C SER A 186 -9.51 -20.70 3.91
N GLY A 187 -8.28 -20.28 3.67
CA GLY A 187 -7.87 -19.55 2.46
C GLY A 187 -8.27 -18.07 2.49
N ASP A 188 -8.73 -17.55 3.62
CA ASP A 188 -9.11 -16.16 3.80
C ASP A 188 -7.93 -15.31 4.26
N ALA A 189 -7.90 -14.04 3.85
CA ALA A 189 -7.02 -13.04 4.41
C ALA A 189 -7.84 -12.08 5.27
N SER A 190 -7.55 -12.01 6.57
CA SER A 190 -8.33 -11.20 7.52
C SER A 190 -7.46 -10.14 8.19
N THR A 191 -8.01 -8.93 8.33
CA THR A 191 -7.36 -7.79 8.98
C THR A 191 -8.42 -6.85 9.56
N ASP A 192 -8.02 -5.73 10.12
CA ASP A 192 -8.93 -4.78 10.77
C ASP A 192 -8.46 -3.32 10.63
N SER A 193 -9.25 -2.40 11.19
CA SER A 193 -8.98 -0.97 11.20
C SER A 193 -7.73 -0.55 11.98
N LEU A 194 -7.24 -1.41 12.89
CA LEU A 194 -6.11 -1.13 13.79
C LEU A 194 -4.79 -1.74 13.30
N ALA A 195 -4.86 -2.67 12.33
CA ALA A 195 -3.68 -3.26 11.72
C ALA A 195 -2.73 -2.18 11.21
N SER A 196 -1.46 -2.31 11.56
CA SER A 196 -0.39 -1.40 11.16
C SER A 196 0.62 -2.17 10.31
N GLY A 197 1.48 -1.50 9.57
CA GLY A 197 2.60 -2.13 8.87
C GLY A 197 3.89 -2.01 9.64
N LEU A 198 4.96 -2.55 9.05
CA LEU A 198 6.31 -2.39 9.59
C LEU A 198 6.71 -0.92 9.49
N SER A 199 7.03 -0.30 10.63
CA SER A 199 7.68 1.01 10.65
C SER A 199 8.96 0.94 9.80
N GLY A 200 9.13 1.85 8.83
CA GLY A 200 10.27 1.86 7.89
C GLY A 200 11.67 1.92 8.52
N SER A 201 11.80 2.06 9.84
CA SER A 201 13.06 1.93 10.57
C SER A 201 13.37 0.51 11.05
N GLU A 202 12.50 -0.47 10.83
CA GLU A 202 12.59 -1.80 11.42
C GLU A 202 12.62 -2.97 10.44
N ASP A 203 12.43 -2.76 9.13
CA ASP A 203 12.61 -3.86 8.17
C ASP A 203 14.08 -4.36 8.19
N PRO A 204 14.32 -5.61 8.65
CA PRO A 204 15.67 -6.17 8.68
C PRO A 204 16.25 -6.34 7.27
N GLY A 205 15.41 -6.49 6.24
CA GLY A 205 15.82 -6.54 4.84
C GLY A 205 16.35 -5.20 4.35
N GLU A 206 15.66 -4.11 4.69
CA GLU A 206 16.11 -2.76 4.38
C GLU A 206 17.39 -2.42 5.15
N LYS A 207 17.49 -2.73 6.45
CA LYS A 207 18.73 -2.52 7.25
C LYS A 207 19.94 -3.22 6.64
N VAL A 208 19.78 -4.47 6.20
CA VAL A 208 20.88 -5.22 5.55
C VAL A 208 21.21 -4.64 4.16
N ALA A 209 20.23 -4.11 3.43
CA ALA A 209 20.47 -3.36 2.19
C ALA A 209 21.15 -1.99 2.43
N PHE A 210 20.81 -1.30 3.53
CA PHE A 210 21.44 -0.05 3.98
C PHE A 210 22.88 -0.26 4.44
N GLU A 211 23.17 -1.30 5.22
CA GLU A 211 24.51 -1.62 5.71
C GLU A 211 25.49 -1.97 4.59
N ARG A 212 25.00 -2.54 3.48
CA ARG A 212 25.84 -2.86 2.30
C ARG A 212 26.19 -1.65 1.43
N THR A 213 25.50 -0.52 1.58
CA THR A 213 25.53 0.58 0.58
C THR A 213 26.31 1.82 1.01
N GLY A 214 26.98 1.81 2.17
CA GLY A 214 28.01 2.81 2.55
C GLY A 214 27.53 4.26 2.79
N ASN A 215 26.29 4.58 2.42
CA ASN A 215 25.65 5.87 2.67
C ASN A 215 24.74 5.76 3.89
N VAL A 216 25.32 5.56 5.07
CA VAL A 216 24.58 5.63 6.34
C VAL A 216 24.70 7.06 6.85
N GLY A 217 23.60 7.82 6.81
CA GLY A 217 23.49 9.09 7.52
C GLY A 217 23.83 8.87 8.99
N ARG A 218 24.58 9.80 9.58
CA ARG A 218 25.06 9.60 10.96
C ARG A 218 23.88 9.85 11.91
N ASN A 219 23.58 8.88 12.77
CA ASN A 219 22.59 9.07 13.82
C ASN A 219 23.23 9.86 14.97
N GLU A 220 22.84 11.13 15.11
CA GLU A 220 23.22 11.97 16.24
C GLU A 220 21.95 12.24 17.06
N ASN A 221 21.92 11.76 18.30
CA ASN A 221 20.82 11.94 19.26
C ASN A 221 19.43 11.47 18.77
N GLY A 222 19.35 10.40 17.96
CA GLY A 222 18.09 9.88 17.44
C GLY A 222 17.60 10.57 16.17
N MET A 223 18.35 11.55 15.65
CA MET A 223 18.11 12.15 14.33
C MET A 223 19.19 11.72 13.35
N MET A 224 18.77 11.32 12.15
CA MET A 224 19.67 10.93 11.07
C MET A 224 20.10 12.19 10.31
N VAL A 225 21.37 12.59 10.47
CA VAL A 225 21.94 13.78 9.83
C VAL A 225 22.67 13.39 8.53
N TRP A 226 22.35 14.09 7.45
CA TRP A 226 22.94 13.89 6.11
C TRP A 226 23.68 15.16 5.66
N GLY A 227 24.99 15.05 5.36
CA GLY A 227 25.78 16.17 4.85
C GLY A 227 27.29 16.00 5.05
N LYS A 228 28.10 16.73 4.28
CA LYS A 228 29.57 16.77 4.45
C LYS A 228 29.89 17.58 5.71
N SER A 229 30.23 16.93 6.81
CA SER A 229 30.88 17.63 7.92
C SER A 229 32.27 18.08 7.49
N GLN A 230 32.61 19.35 7.74
CA GLN A 230 34.02 19.72 7.84
C GLN A 230 34.63 18.90 8.98
N PRO A 231 35.83 18.32 8.80
CA PRO A 231 36.52 17.70 9.91
C PRO A 231 36.71 18.75 11.01
N ALA A 232 36.37 18.37 12.25
CA ALA A 232 36.60 19.22 13.42
C ALA A 232 38.06 19.71 13.42
N PRO A 233 38.32 20.98 13.77
CA PRO A 233 39.68 21.50 13.78
C PRO A 233 40.51 20.67 14.76
N SER A 234 41.50 19.95 14.24
CA SER A 234 42.51 19.31 15.05
C SER A 234 43.24 20.40 15.83
N HIS A 235 43.07 20.40 17.15
CA HIS A 235 43.86 21.21 18.07
C HIS A 235 45.33 20.84 17.86
N VAL A 236 46.08 21.71 17.18
CA VAL A 236 47.55 21.62 17.15
C VAL A 236 48.02 22.24 18.45
N GLU A 237 48.33 21.40 19.44
CA GLU A 237 49.09 21.83 20.59
C GLU A 237 50.54 22.07 20.14
N VAL A 238 50.94 23.33 20.18
CA VAL A 238 52.33 23.76 20.01
C VAL A 238 53.04 23.54 21.34
N GLU A 239 54.01 22.63 21.36
CA GLU A 239 54.93 22.44 22.47
C GLU A 239 55.69 23.75 22.77
N SER A 240 55.64 24.16 24.03
CA SER A 240 56.44 25.24 24.60
C SER A 240 57.14 24.69 25.84
N ASP A 241 58.44 24.44 25.71
CA ASP A 241 59.35 24.06 26.78
C ASP A 241 59.45 25.13 27.88
N GLY A 242 59.59 24.70 29.15
CA GLY A 242 59.96 25.62 30.24
C GLY A 242 59.72 25.14 31.68
N GLU A 243 60.54 24.19 32.14
CA GLU A 243 61.08 23.95 33.49
C GLU A 243 60.31 24.33 34.79
N GLY A 244 60.09 23.30 35.63
CA GLY A 244 60.64 23.23 37.00
C GLY A 244 59.73 23.56 38.20
N SER A 245 59.32 22.55 38.99
CA SER A 245 59.89 22.25 40.32
C SER A 245 59.11 21.14 41.06
N GLU A 246 59.83 20.41 41.89
CA GLU A 246 59.46 19.23 42.71
C GLU A 246 58.52 19.60 43.87
N ASP A 247 57.61 18.69 44.30
CA ASP A 247 57.75 18.02 45.61
C ASP A 247 56.73 16.89 45.87
N GLU A 248 57.14 16.02 46.79
CA GLU A 248 56.66 14.70 47.24
C GLU A 248 55.22 14.62 47.82
N THR A 249 54.54 13.46 47.72
CA THR A 249 54.34 12.47 48.82
C THR A 249 53.27 11.41 48.50
N ALA A 250 53.52 10.22 49.04
CA ALA A 250 52.81 8.96 48.84
C ALA A 250 51.51 8.83 49.64
N GLU A 251 50.58 7.97 49.17
CA GLU A 251 50.07 6.87 50.01
C GLU A 251 49.27 5.83 49.22
N SER A 252 49.61 4.58 49.53
CA SER A 252 49.01 3.32 49.12
C SER A 252 47.71 2.99 49.85
N THR A 253 46.78 2.26 49.22
CA THR A 253 46.07 1.16 49.89
C THR A 253 45.44 0.15 48.92
N SER A 254 45.87 -1.10 49.09
CA SER A 254 45.25 -2.38 48.75
C SER A 254 43.78 -2.48 49.21
N GLY A 255 42.87 -3.28 48.64
CA GLY A 255 42.96 -4.72 48.34
C GLY A 255 41.57 -5.31 48.01
N VAL A 256 41.54 -6.39 47.23
CA VAL A 256 41.04 -7.75 47.58
C VAL A 256 39.50 -7.91 47.50
N VAL A 257 38.98 -8.39 46.36
CA VAL A 257 38.54 -9.79 46.07
C VAL A 257 37.08 -10.05 46.48
N ASP A 258 36.23 -10.39 45.50
CA ASP A 258 35.45 -11.63 45.61
C ASP A 258 34.94 -12.17 44.26
N ARG A 259 35.42 -13.37 43.94
CA ARG A 259 34.96 -14.20 42.82
C ARG A 259 33.74 -15.00 43.30
N LYS A 260 32.56 -14.77 42.72
CA LYS A 260 31.41 -15.67 42.90
C LYS A 260 31.01 -16.35 41.60
N ARG A 261 31.14 -17.67 41.64
CA ARG A 261 30.88 -18.69 40.61
C ARG A 261 29.48 -18.52 39.99
N LYS A 262 29.43 -18.46 38.65
CA LYS A 262 28.19 -18.53 37.85
C LYS A 262 27.72 -19.99 37.82
N ARG A 263 26.65 -20.25 38.56
CA ARG A 263 25.91 -21.51 38.62
C ARG A 263 25.11 -21.66 37.32
N VAL A 264 25.27 -22.80 36.65
CA VAL A 264 24.44 -23.24 35.53
C VAL A 264 23.06 -23.57 36.09
N GLU A 265 22.08 -22.73 35.79
CA GLU A 265 20.66 -23.04 35.99
C GLU A 265 20.00 -23.06 34.61
N ASN A 266 19.55 -24.27 34.24
CA ASN A 266 18.73 -24.55 33.09
C ASN A 266 17.40 -23.80 33.25
N HIS A 267 17.17 -22.77 32.44
CA HIS A 267 15.84 -22.29 32.12
C HIS A 267 15.48 -22.79 30.72
N ALA A 268 14.77 -23.90 30.69
CA ALA A 268 13.82 -24.19 29.64
C ALA A 268 12.55 -23.40 29.97
N ALA A 269 12.20 -22.41 29.14
CA ALA A 269 10.84 -21.89 28.98
C ALA A 269 10.83 -20.80 27.90
N GLU A 270 10.00 -21.04 26.88
CA GLU A 270 9.11 -20.03 26.30
C GLU A 270 9.75 -18.91 25.47
N GLY A 271 10.22 -19.27 24.27
CA GLY A 271 10.15 -18.35 23.14
C GLY A 271 8.71 -18.34 22.63
N ALA A 272 7.91 -17.39 23.11
CA ALA A 272 6.76 -16.95 22.35
C ALA A 272 7.32 -16.19 21.14
N GLU A 273 7.31 -16.81 19.96
CA GLU A 273 7.37 -16.03 18.73
C GLU A 273 6.17 -15.08 18.79
N GLU A 274 6.43 -13.76 18.91
CA GLU A 274 5.40 -12.75 18.72
C GLU A 274 4.83 -12.97 17.31
N SER A 275 3.65 -13.57 17.24
CA SER A 275 3.02 -13.86 15.96
C SER A 275 2.72 -12.54 15.29
N ASP A 276 3.35 -12.28 14.14
CA ASP A 276 3.16 -11.15 13.23
C ASP A 276 1.73 -11.08 12.62
N ASP A 277 0.75 -11.73 13.26
CA ASP A 277 -0.61 -12.08 12.79
C ASP A 277 -1.58 -10.89 12.66
N GLY A 278 -1.04 -9.67 12.62
CA GLY A 278 -1.80 -8.43 12.44
C GLY A 278 -1.03 -7.33 11.70
N VAL A 279 0.18 -7.60 11.21
CA VAL A 279 1.00 -6.60 10.52
C VAL A 279 0.82 -6.71 9.01
N LEU A 280 0.58 -5.55 8.37
CA LEU A 280 0.48 -5.43 6.92
C LEU A 280 1.88 -5.27 6.31
N LEU A 281 2.28 -6.21 5.45
CA LEU A 281 3.62 -6.25 4.84
C LEU A 281 3.58 -5.78 3.39
N PHE A 282 3.25 -4.50 3.19
CA PHE A 282 3.42 -3.84 1.90
C PHE A 282 4.90 -3.78 1.51
N THR A 283 5.19 -3.62 0.23
CA THR A 283 6.55 -3.42 -0.25
C THR A 283 7.04 -2.06 0.24
N ALA A 284 7.88 -2.04 1.27
CA ALA A 284 8.35 -0.79 1.88
C ALA A 284 9.17 0.07 0.89
N PHE A 285 8.96 1.39 0.89
CA PHE A 285 9.80 2.35 0.19
C PHE A 285 9.70 3.74 0.82
N ASP A 286 10.68 4.60 0.53
CA ASP A 286 10.68 5.99 0.98
C ASP A 286 10.76 6.93 -0.23
N LEU A 287 9.74 7.77 -0.40
CA LEU A 287 9.71 8.80 -1.45
C LEU A 287 10.84 9.82 -1.31
N ARG A 288 11.39 10.02 -0.11
CA ARG A 288 12.53 10.91 0.13
C ARG A 288 13.85 10.29 -0.31
N ARG A 289 13.91 8.96 -0.47
CA ARG A 289 15.10 8.21 -0.89
C ARG A 289 14.83 7.46 -2.19
N SER A 290 14.84 8.18 -3.30
CA SER A 290 14.41 7.69 -4.61
C SER A 290 15.53 7.50 -5.63
N TRP A 291 16.77 7.32 -5.19
CA TRP A 291 17.96 7.23 -6.04
C TRP A 291 18.70 5.89 -5.92
N PRO A 292 19.39 5.45 -6.98
CA PRO A 292 20.18 4.23 -6.96
C PRO A 292 21.30 4.26 -5.92
N PRO A 293 21.73 3.08 -5.46
CA PRO A 293 22.91 2.99 -4.62
C PRO A 293 24.10 3.61 -5.37
N ASN A 294 24.88 4.44 -4.66
CA ASN A 294 26.02 5.20 -5.16
C ASN A 294 25.71 6.42 -6.05
N ALA A 295 24.45 6.87 -6.15
CA ALA A 295 24.13 8.14 -6.80
C ALA A 295 24.85 9.31 -6.10
N VAL A 296 25.46 10.21 -6.89
CA VAL A 296 26.21 11.37 -6.38
C VAL A 296 25.88 12.65 -7.16
N GLY A 297 25.92 13.79 -6.48
CA GLY A 297 25.81 15.12 -7.11
C GLY A 297 24.53 15.29 -7.92
N ALA A 298 24.67 15.58 -9.23
CA ALA A 298 23.55 15.82 -10.12
C ALA A 298 22.61 14.60 -10.28
N GLU A 299 23.13 13.38 -10.20
CA GLU A 299 22.28 12.17 -10.24
C GLU A 299 21.37 12.09 -9.02
N LEU A 300 21.89 12.46 -7.84
CA LEU A 300 21.12 12.48 -6.61
C LEU A 300 19.94 13.46 -6.72
N THR A 301 20.20 14.68 -7.22
CA THR A 301 19.17 15.70 -7.46
C THR A 301 18.17 15.24 -8.53
N ARG A 302 18.63 14.61 -9.62
CA ARG A 302 17.75 14.07 -10.67
C ARG A 302 16.76 13.08 -10.08
N TRP A 303 17.27 12.08 -9.36
CA TRP A 303 16.46 11.00 -8.81
C TRP A 303 15.67 11.42 -7.57
N SER A 304 16.09 12.45 -6.83
CA SER A 304 15.28 13.00 -5.72
C SER A 304 14.02 13.72 -6.22
N GLN A 305 13.99 14.16 -7.47
CA GLN A 305 12.78 14.70 -8.10
C GLN A 305 12.02 13.63 -8.89
N ASP A 306 12.70 12.91 -9.77
CA ASP A 306 12.10 11.87 -10.60
C ASP A 306 12.12 10.52 -9.91
N LYS A 307 10.93 10.00 -9.59
CA LYS A 307 10.77 8.72 -8.88
C LYS A 307 10.82 7.51 -9.80
N SER A 308 11.15 7.68 -11.08
CA SER A 308 11.18 6.58 -12.06
C SER A 308 12.12 5.45 -11.69
N TRP A 309 13.29 5.73 -11.10
CA TRP A 309 14.18 4.67 -10.61
C TRP A 309 13.52 3.93 -9.44
N LEU A 310 13.01 4.66 -8.45
CA LEU A 310 12.35 4.09 -7.28
C LEU A 310 11.16 3.22 -7.68
N LEU A 311 10.32 3.67 -8.63
CA LEU A 311 9.19 2.90 -9.12
C LEU A 311 9.61 1.55 -9.71
N ARG A 312 10.71 1.51 -10.47
CA ARG A 312 11.25 0.24 -11.02
C ARG A 312 11.82 -0.65 -9.92
N ASP A 313 12.54 -0.08 -8.97
CA ASP A 313 13.10 -0.82 -7.83
C ASP A 313 11.99 -1.44 -6.97
N VAL A 314 11.00 -0.64 -6.58
CA VAL A 314 9.85 -1.08 -5.79
C VAL A 314 9.07 -2.14 -6.52
N ALA A 315 8.77 -1.96 -7.81
CA ALA A 315 8.09 -2.98 -8.59
C ALA A 315 8.91 -4.28 -8.71
N ALA A 316 10.23 -4.19 -8.87
CA ALA A 316 11.10 -5.36 -8.89
C ALA A 316 11.10 -6.10 -7.55
N ARG A 317 11.16 -5.38 -6.41
CA ARG A 317 11.05 -5.98 -5.06
C ARG A 317 9.67 -6.57 -4.82
N ALA A 318 8.61 -5.90 -5.25
CA ALA A 318 7.25 -6.42 -5.19
C ALA A 318 7.07 -7.71 -6.02
N HIS A 319 7.87 -7.89 -7.07
CA HIS A 319 7.86 -9.08 -7.92
C HIS A 319 8.65 -10.26 -7.34
N GLN A 320 9.62 -10.00 -6.45
CA GLN A 320 10.50 -11.01 -5.87
C GLN A 320 9.68 -12.06 -5.09
N GLY A 321 9.93 -13.34 -5.40
CA GLY A 321 9.25 -14.47 -4.76
C GLY A 321 7.81 -14.73 -5.21
N LEU A 322 7.22 -13.88 -6.08
CA LEU A 322 5.84 -14.06 -6.53
C LEU A 322 5.75 -14.75 -7.90
N VAL A 323 6.70 -14.51 -8.81
CA VAL A 323 6.66 -15.04 -10.18
C VAL A 323 7.76 -16.08 -10.37
N SER A 324 7.42 -17.22 -10.98
CA SER A 324 8.40 -18.26 -11.31
C SER A 324 9.25 -17.81 -12.51
N GLU A 325 10.54 -18.13 -12.52
CA GLU A 325 11.57 -17.66 -13.50
C GLU A 325 11.28 -17.93 -15.00
N GLY A 326 10.11 -18.49 -15.36
CA GLY A 326 9.68 -18.72 -16.74
C GLY A 326 8.50 -17.84 -17.23
N ASP A 327 7.82 -17.09 -16.35
CA ASP A 327 6.63 -16.31 -16.73
C ASP A 327 7.01 -14.91 -17.22
N THR A 328 7.66 -14.87 -18.38
CA THR A 328 8.12 -13.65 -19.08
C THR A 328 6.99 -12.77 -19.60
N LYS A 329 5.71 -13.15 -19.40
CA LYS A 329 4.53 -12.39 -19.84
C LYS A 329 3.91 -11.52 -18.75
N SER A 330 4.27 -11.70 -17.48
CA SER A 330 3.72 -10.84 -16.43
C SER A 330 4.30 -9.43 -16.57
N GLU A 331 3.42 -8.44 -16.62
CA GLU A 331 3.81 -7.03 -16.61
C GLU A 331 4.61 -6.74 -15.33
N TRP A 332 5.76 -6.09 -15.44
CA TRP A 332 6.70 -5.88 -14.33
C TRP A 332 6.09 -5.07 -13.17
N TYR A 333 5.11 -4.22 -13.47
CA TYR A 333 4.41 -3.37 -12.51
C TYR A 333 3.18 -4.02 -11.88
N LEU A 334 2.77 -5.21 -12.35
CA LEU A 334 1.49 -5.81 -11.98
C LEU A 334 1.36 -6.12 -10.48
N PRO A 335 2.36 -6.72 -9.79
CA PRO A 335 2.27 -6.89 -8.33
C PRO A 335 2.10 -5.59 -7.57
N LEU A 336 2.73 -4.51 -8.03
CA LEU A 336 2.63 -3.20 -7.40
C LEU A 336 1.24 -2.57 -7.59
N LEU A 337 0.62 -2.76 -8.76
CA LEU A 337 -0.78 -2.36 -8.96
C LEU A 337 -1.76 -3.19 -8.13
N CYS A 338 -1.47 -4.49 -7.89
CA CYS A 338 -2.23 -5.28 -6.92
C CYS A 338 -2.11 -4.72 -5.50
N GLU A 339 -0.92 -4.26 -5.08
CA GLU A 339 -0.73 -3.60 -3.79
C GLU A 339 -1.50 -2.28 -3.71
N LEU A 340 -1.50 -1.46 -4.77
CA LEU A 340 -2.30 -0.23 -4.84
C LEU A 340 -3.81 -0.52 -4.70
N GLU A 341 -4.31 -1.56 -5.38
CA GLU A 341 -5.70 -2.00 -5.25
C GLU A 341 -6.01 -2.53 -3.85
N LEU A 342 -5.10 -3.30 -3.27
CA LEU A 342 -5.25 -3.85 -1.92
C LEU A 342 -5.25 -2.76 -0.85
N ALA A 343 -4.29 -1.82 -0.92
CA ALA A 343 -4.23 -0.66 -0.03
C ALA A 343 -5.54 0.14 -0.11
N PHE A 344 -6.04 0.37 -1.33
CA PHE A 344 -7.33 1.01 -1.55
C PHE A 344 -8.49 0.29 -0.87
N VAL A 345 -8.59 -1.02 -1.11
CA VAL A 345 -9.64 -1.86 -0.52
C VAL A 345 -9.58 -1.82 1.00
N LEU A 346 -8.39 -1.96 1.59
CA LEU A 346 -8.24 -1.98 3.04
C LEU A 346 -8.59 -0.63 3.67
N PHE A 347 -8.20 0.50 3.09
CA PHE A 347 -8.59 1.78 3.68
C PHE A 347 -10.09 2.07 3.52
N VAL A 348 -10.71 1.75 2.37
CA VAL A 348 -12.16 2.00 2.19
C VAL A 348 -12.99 1.05 3.05
N MET A 349 -12.63 -0.24 3.06
CA MET A 349 -13.44 -1.28 3.69
C MET A 349 -13.14 -1.47 5.17
N ALA A 350 -11.90 -1.24 5.62
CA ALA A 350 -11.53 -1.34 7.03
C ALA A 350 -11.36 0.02 7.71
N SER A 351 -11.39 1.15 6.99
CA SER A 351 -10.99 2.45 7.54
C SER A 351 -9.57 2.41 8.15
N ASN A 352 -8.69 1.62 7.52
CA ASN A 352 -7.32 1.42 7.98
C ASN A 352 -6.43 2.60 7.54
N VAL A 353 -5.83 3.28 8.52
CA VAL A 353 -5.02 4.49 8.29
C VAL A 353 -3.68 4.15 7.61
N HIS A 354 -3.05 3.03 7.97
CA HIS A 354 -1.80 2.62 7.33
C HIS A 354 -2.00 2.33 5.84
N ALA A 355 -3.08 1.63 5.48
CA ALA A 355 -3.40 1.34 4.09
C ALA A 355 -3.72 2.62 3.29
N TRP A 356 -4.25 3.66 3.95
CA TRP A 356 -4.44 4.98 3.35
C TRP A 356 -3.11 5.68 3.04
N ASP A 357 -2.16 5.66 3.97
CA ASP A 357 -0.83 6.22 3.76
C ASP A 357 -0.08 5.49 2.63
N GLU A 358 -0.09 4.16 2.62
CA GLU A 358 0.48 3.35 1.54
C GLU A 358 -0.15 3.65 0.18
N TRP A 359 -1.47 3.82 0.12
CA TRP A 359 -2.15 4.18 -1.12
C TRP A 359 -1.69 5.55 -1.64
N LYS A 360 -1.55 6.56 -0.76
CA LYS A 360 -1.03 7.89 -1.14
C LYS A 360 0.43 7.85 -1.57
N ASP A 361 1.25 7.05 -0.91
CA ASP A 361 2.66 6.92 -1.25
C ASP A 361 2.84 6.24 -2.61
N LEU A 362 2.06 5.19 -2.91
CA LEU A 362 2.02 4.56 -4.23
C LEU A 362 1.49 5.52 -5.30
N LEU A 363 0.43 6.29 -5.00
CA LEU A 363 -0.07 7.34 -5.90
C LEU A 363 1.04 8.34 -6.25
N SER A 364 1.72 8.88 -5.24
CA SER A 364 2.83 9.82 -5.41
C SER A 364 3.99 9.21 -6.21
N LEU A 365 4.30 7.93 -5.98
CA LEU A 365 5.34 7.20 -6.68
C LEU A 365 5.07 7.13 -8.19
N PHE A 366 3.83 6.80 -8.60
CA PHE A 366 3.44 6.80 -10.01
C PHE A 366 3.36 8.22 -10.59
N CYS A 367 2.78 9.18 -9.87
CA CYS A 367 2.63 10.56 -10.36
C CYS A 367 3.97 11.25 -10.66
N ARG A 368 5.00 10.94 -9.87
CA ARG A 368 6.35 11.55 -9.96
C ARG A 368 7.35 10.73 -10.79
N ALA A 369 6.94 9.63 -11.40
CA ALA A 369 7.80 8.78 -12.24
C ALA A 369 7.87 9.27 -13.70
N ALA A 370 8.39 10.49 -13.88
CA ALA A 370 8.37 11.24 -15.13
C ALA A 370 9.09 10.54 -16.30
N SER A 371 10.32 10.04 -16.08
CA SER A 371 11.12 9.42 -17.15
C SER A 371 10.48 8.14 -17.72
N ILE A 372 9.66 7.41 -16.96
CA ILE A 372 9.01 6.17 -17.48
C ILE A 372 8.05 6.48 -18.62
N ILE A 373 7.35 7.61 -18.55
CA ILE A 373 6.45 8.05 -19.62
C ILE A 373 7.16 8.94 -20.65
N GLY A 374 8.48 9.11 -20.57
CA GLY A 374 9.26 9.93 -21.49
C GLY A 374 9.15 11.44 -21.25
N SER A 375 8.70 11.86 -20.08
CA SER A 375 8.78 13.27 -19.65
C SER A 375 10.23 13.62 -19.33
N GLN A 376 10.68 14.79 -19.77
CA GLN A 376 11.99 15.30 -19.40
C GLN A 376 11.97 15.85 -17.96
N SER A 377 13.07 15.70 -17.24
CA SER A 377 13.29 16.43 -15.98
C SER A 377 13.14 17.93 -16.20
N ALA A 378 12.57 18.63 -15.20
CA ALA A 378 12.41 20.09 -15.20
C ALA A 378 13.74 20.86 -15.36
N PHE A 379 14.88 20.22 -15.10
CA PHE A 379 16.21 20.83 -15.29
C PHE A 379 16.76 20.69 -16.71
N HIS A 380 16.09 19.95 -17.58
CA HIS A 380 16.47 19.94 -18.99
C HIS A 380 15.90 21.18 -19.68
N LEU A 381 16.72 21.78 -20.54
CA LEU A 381 16.31 22.91 -21.35
C LEU A 381 15.07 22.54 -22.18
N HIS A 382 14.08 23.44 -22.18
CA HIS A 382 12.85 23.27 -22.94
C HIS A 382 13.14 22.82 -24.38
N PRO A 383 12.36 21.92 -25.01
CA PRO A 383 12.66 21.42 -26.34
C PRO A 383 12.88 22.49 -27.41
N ALA A 384 12.23 23.65 -27.26
CA ALA A 384 12.39 24.79 -28.16
C ALA A 384 13.70 25.59 -27.98
N SER A 385 14.44 25.41 -26.88
CA SER A 385 15.74 26.03 -26.64
C SER A 385 16.92 25.12 -26.99
N ILE A 386 16.65 23.89 -27.44
CA ILE A 386 17.65 22.99 -28.00
C ILE A 386 17.90 23.40 -29.45
N ASP A 387 19.05 24.02 -29.72
CA ASP A 387 19.50 24.27 -31.09
C ASP A 387 19.60 22.94 -31.87
N ALA A 388 19.02 22.89 -33.07
CA ALA A 388 19.06 21.70 -33.93
C ALA A 388 20.48 21.21 -34.30
N SER A 389 21.51 22.03 -34.04
CA SER A 389 22.93 21.71 -34.22
C SER A 389 23.63 21.16 -32.96
N SER A 390 22.95 21.14 -31.81
CA SER A 390 23.48 20.65 -30.54
C SER A 390 23.26 19.14 -30.43
N THR A 391 24.28 18.36 -30.82
CA THR A 391 24.41 16.94 -30.45
C THR A 391 24.77 16.80 -28.97
N GLN A 392 23.92 17.28 -28.07
CA GLN A 392 23.93 16.75 -26.70
C GLN A 392 23.18 15.42 -26.72
N PRO A 393 23.76 14.31 -26.23
CA PRO A 393 23.00 13.09 -26.03
C PRO A 393 21.91 13.41 -25.01
N MET A 394 20.67 13.51 -25.48
CA MET A 394 19.51 13.54 -24.60
C MET A 394 19.52 12.24 -23.83
N ASP A 395 19.70 12.33 -22.52
CA ASP A 395 19.82 11.22 -21.57
C ASP A 395 18.46 10.50 -21.33
N VAL A 396 17.50 10.71 -22.23
CA VAL A 396 16.25 9.99 -22.33
C VAL A 396 16.52 8.79 -23.20
N ASP A 397 16.81 7.66 -22.54
CA ASP A 397 16.98 6.37 -23.19
C ASP A 397 15.65 6.00 -23.88
N VAL A 398 15.50 6.36 -25.16
CA VAL A 398 14.23 6.27 -25.92
C VAL A 398 13.70 4.82 -25.97
N GLU A 399 14.58 3.83 -25.81
CA GLU A 399 14.23 2.41 -25.69
C GLU A 399 13.51 2.03 -24.37
N GLN A 400 13.39 2.95 -23.40
CA GLN A 400 12.84 2.70 -22.07
C GLN A 400 11.46 3.34 -21.79
N VAL A 401 10.89 4.10 -22.73
CA VAL A 401 9.55 4.68 -22.56
C VAL A 401 8.51 3.56 -22.57
N LYS A 402 7.86 3.33 -21.43
CA LYS A 402 6.86 2.25 -21.24
C LYS A 402 5.65 2.81 -20.51
N VAL A 403 4.71 3.34 -21.29
CA VAL A 403 3.52 4.04 -20.77
C VAL A 403 2.47 3.09 -20.19
N ASP A 404 2.52 1.79 -20.51
CA ASP A 404 1.52 0.80 -20.09
C ASP A 404 1.30 0.77 -18.57
N ALA A 405 2.37 0.92 -17.78
CA ALA A 405 2.29 1.00 -16.33
C ALA A 405 1.42 2.18 -15.86
N HIS A 406 1.58 3.34 -16.49
CA HIS A 406 0.84 4.55 -16.16
C HIS A 406 -0.59 4.53 -16.71
N VAL A 407 -0.81 3.93 -17.88
CA VAL A 407 -2.16 3.67 -18.41
C VAL A 407 -2.93 2.79 -17.43
N ALA A 408 -2.32 1.67 -17.01
CA ALA A 408 -2.92 0.77 -16.03
C ALA A 408 -3.13 1.46 -14.67
N PHE A 409 -2.17 2.24 -14.19
CA PHE A 409 -2.35 3.04 -12.97
C PHE A 409 -3.57 3.99 -13.09
N LEU A 410 -3.65 4.80 -14.14
CA LEU A 410 -4.73 5.78 -14.33
C LEU A 410 -6.11 5.11 -14.47
N ASP A 411 -6.18 3.99 -15.20
CA ASP A 411 -7.43 3.23 -15.28
C ASP A 411 -7.83 2.64 -13.92
N THR A 412 -6.87 2.26 -13.07
CA THR A 412 -7.14 1.75 -11.72
C THR A 412 -7.61 2.89 -10.83
N LEU A 413 -6.92 4.02 -10.85
CA LEU A 413 -7.29 5.23 -10.13
C LEU A 413 -8.70 5.70 -10.51
N ALA A 414 -9.04 5.71 -11.80
CA ALA A 414 -10.40 6.05 -12.25
C ALA A 414 -11.45 5.10 -11.65
N ALA A 415 -11.17 3.79 -11.60
CA ALA A 415 -12.10 2.82 -11.00
C ALA A 415 -12.22 2.98 -9.48
N GLN A 416 -11.12 3.31 -8.80
CA GLN A 416 -11.07 3.57 -7.35
C GLN A 416 -11.81 4.86 -6.99
N LEU A 417 -11.57 5.96 -7.70
CA LEU A 417 -12.30 7.21 -7.54
C LEU A 417 -13.79 7.04 -7.86
N ASP A 418 -14.13 6.17 -8.82
CA ASP A 418 -15.53 5.84 -9.10
C ASP A 418 -16.18 5.09 -7.94
N LEU A 419 -15.43 4.42 -7.04
CA LEU A 419 -15.98 3.77 -5.86
C LEU A 419 -16.28 4.70 -4.68
N LEU A 420 -15.48 5.75 -4.48
CA LEU A 420 -15.65 6.67 -3.36
C LEU A 420 -17.00 7.39 -3.41
N ASP A 421 -17.55 7.83 -2.29
CA ASP A 421 -18.75 8.68 -2.33
C ASP A 421 -18.40 10.11 -2.76
N GLY A 422 -19.35 10.84 -3.35
CA GLY A 422 -19.10 12.21 -3.85
C GLY A 422 -18.70 13.20 -2.76
N ASP A 423 -19.09 12.92 -1.52
CA ASP A 423 -18.78 13.68 -0.30
C ASP A 423 -17.67 13.02 0.54
N PHE A 424 -16.94 12.04 -0.03
CA PHE A 424 -15.83 11.37 0.65
C PHE A 424 -14.81 12.37 1.20
N TRP A 425 -14.39 13.33 0.37
CA TRP A 425 -13.34 14.28 0.74
C TRP A 425 -13.77 15.26 1.83
N SER A 426 -15.07 15.59 1.91
CA SER A 426 -15.61 16.45 2.96
C SER A 426 -15.92 15.71 4.26
N ASN A 427 -16.23 14.41 4.20
CA ASN A 427 -16.74 13.67 5.35
C ASN A 427 -15.73 12.68 5.96
N GLN A 428 -14.87 12.08 5.13
CA GLN A 428 -14.00 10.96 5.53
C GLN A 428 -12.50 11.27 5.40
N SER A 429 -12.15 12.43 4.84
CA SER A 429 -10.77 12.89 4.72
C SER A 429 -10.60 14.31 5.24
N THR A 430 -9.36 14.78 5.36
CA THR A 430 -9.06 16.17 5.64
C THR A 430 -8.80 16.97 4.35
N ALA A 431 -9.10 18.27 4.37
CA ALA A 431 -8.80 19.16 3.25
C ALA A 431 -7.31 19.17 2.86
N LYS A 432 -6.42 18.94 3.83
CA LYS A 432 -4.97 18.82 3.57
C LYS A 432 -4.64 17.57 2.75
N GLU A 433 -5.31 16.45 3.01
CA GLU A 433 -5.11 15.21 2.27
C GLU A 433 -5.68 15.29 0.86
N GLU A 434 -6.86 15.91 0.71
CA GLU A 434 -7.44 16.22 -0.60
C GLU A 434 -6.47 17.07 -1.43
N GLN A 435 -5.94 18.15 -0.85
CA GLN A 435 -4.95 19.01 -1.51
C GLN A 435 -3.66 18.27 -1.88
N ALA A 436 -3.19 17.36 -1.01
CA ALA A 436 -2.01 16.56 -1.30
C ALA A 436 -2.23 15.66 -2.53
N VAL A 437 -3.37 14.98 -2.62
CA VAL A 437 -3.72 14.15 -3.80
C VAL A 437 -3.82 15.01 -5.05
N LEU A 438 -4.46 16.17 -4.98
CA LEU A 438 -4.54 17.12 -6.10
C LEU A 438 -3.16 17.58 -6.58
N LYS A 439 -2.25 17.91 -5.66
CA LYS A 439 -0.86 18.29 -5.99
C LYS A 439 -0.15 17.17 -6.75
N GLU A 440 -0.30 15.92 -6.34
CA GLU A 440 0.29 14.79 -7.06
C GLU A 440 -0.32 14.60 -8.47
N LEU A 441 -1.63 14.78 -8.61
CA LEU A 441 -2.29 14.69 -9.92
C LEU A 441 -1.87 15.83 -10.87
N ASP A 442 -1.65 17.04 -10.35
CA ASP A 442 -1.12 18.16 -11.11
C ASP A 442 0.30 17.86 -11.62
N VAL A 443 1.15 17.28 -10.77
CA VAL A 443 2.50 16.83 -11.17
C VAL A 443 2.43 15.80 -12.29
N LEU A 444 1.53 14.81 -12.18
CA LEU A 444 1.35 13.81 -13.23
C LEU A 444 0.84 14.44 -14.54
N ARG A 445 -0.11 15.37 -14.46
CA ARG A 445 -0.62 16.11 -15.63
C ARG A 445 0.51 16.83 -16.36
N ALA A 446 1.34 17.57 -15.63
CA ALA A 446 2.49 18.29 -16.17
C ALA A 446 3.51 17.32 -16.81
N ASN A 447 3.75 16.17 -16.18
CA ASN A 447 4.60 15.11 -16.76
C ASN A 447 4.02 14.55 -18.07
N ILE A 448 2.71 14.32 -18.15
CA ILE A 448 2.04 13.86 -19.38
C ILE A 448 2.18 14.94 -20.47
N ALA A 449 1.93 16.21 -20.14
CA ALA A 449 2.06 17.33 -21.09
C ALA A 449 3.49 17.44 -21.66
N ARG A 450 4.52 17.40 -20.80
CA ARG A 450 5.93 17.41 -21.23
C ARG A 450 6.31 16.21 -22.10
N SER A 451 5.82 15.01 -21.77
CA SER A 451 6.03 13.81 -22.59
C SER A 451 5.46 13.96 -24.00
N LEU A 452 4.26 14.56 -24.13
CA LEU A 452 3.62 14.82 -25.43
C LEU A 452 4.33 15.91 -26.23
N ALA A 453 4.79 16.97 -25.57
CA ALA A 453 5.54 18.05 -26.22
C ALA A 453 6.84 17.53 -26.87
N LEU A 454 7.56 16.65 -26.16
CA LEU A 454 8.77 16.02 -26.68
C LEU A 454 8.49 15.09 -27.87
N ALA A 455 7.36 14.38 -27.84
CA ALA A 455 6.97 13.50 -28.94
C ALA A 455 6.76 14.26 -30.26
N GLY A 456 6.31 15.52 -30.19
CA GLY A 456 6.05 16.34 -31.36
C GLY A 456 7.29 16.96 -32.02
N THR A 457 8.41 17.06 -31.30
CA THR A 457 9.64 17.70 -31.83
C THR A 457 10.54 16.75 -32.62
N PHE A 458 10.47 15.45 -32.33
CA PHE A 458 11.22 14.44 -33.07
C PHE A 458 10.29 13.77 -34.08
N GLU A 459 10.51 13.99 -35.39
CA GLU A 459 9.97 13.16 -36.48
C GLU A 459 10.60 11.74 -36.47
N ALA A 460 10.77 11.14 -35.29
CA ALA A 460 11.32 9.81 -35.10
C ALA A 460 10.16 8.80 -35.13
N GLY A 461 9.93 8.23 -36.32
CA GLY A 461 8.94 7.19 -36.61
C GLY A 461 9.14 5.86 -35.89
N GLY A 462 9.13 5.88 -34.55
CA GLY A 462 9.23 4.67 -33.72
C GLY A 462 8.71 4.82 -32.28
N GLY A 463 8.19 5.98 -31.88
CA GLY A 463 7.56 6.13 -30.56
C GLY A 463 6.21 5.40 -30.50
N ASP A 464 5.88 4.85 -29.33
CA ASP A 464 4.58 4.22 -29.04
C ASP A 464 3.45 5.28 -29.01
N GLU A 465 3.08 5.79 -30.19
CA GLU A 465 2.03 6.79 -30.38
C GLU A 465 0.68 6.28 -29.88
N GLU A 466 0.40 5.00 -30.11
CA GLU A 466 -0.80 4.32 -29.58
C GLU A 466 -0.79 4.28 -28.05
N GLY A 467 0.33 3.94 -27.41
CA GLY A 467 0.47 4.00 -25.96
C GLY A 467 0.27 5.40 -25.40
N ARG A 468 0.80 6.44 -26.06
CA ARG A 468 0.57 7.83 -25.65
C ARG A 468 -0.88 8.25 -25.81
N ALA A 469 -1.55 7.84 -26.89
CA ALA A 469 -2.98 8.06 -27.07
C ALA A 469 -3.80 7.38 -25.97
N ARG A 470 -3.46 6.14 -25.60
CA ARG A 470 -4.05 5.43 -24.45
C ARG A 470 -3.79 6.15 -23.13
N LEU A 471 -2.58 6.68 -22.92
CA LEU A 471 -2.23 7.45 -21.72
C LEU A 471 -3.09 8.70 -21.58
N VAL A 472 -3.24 9.47 -22.65
CA VAL A 472 -4.10 10.67 -22.69
C VAL A 472 -5.57 10.29 -22.48
N ALA A 473 -6.04 9.21 -23.10
CA ALA A 473 -7.41 8.74 -22.90
C ALA A 473 -7.68 8.33 -21.45
N ALA A 474 -6.74 7.63 -20.81
CA ALA A 474 -6.82 7.23 -19.40
C ALA A 474 -6.80 8.46 -18.47
N TRP A 475 -5.95 9.45 -18.73
CA TRP A 475 -5.94 10.71 -17.99
C TRP A 475 -7.27 11.46 -18.10
N ARG A 476 -7.79 11.64 -19.31
CA ARG A 476 -9.09 12.31 -19.54
C ARG A 476 -10.22 11.62 -18.80
N LYS A 477 -10.20 10.29 -18.73
CA LYS A 477 -11.18 9.52 -17.96
C LYS A 477 -11.12 9.85 -16.47
N VAL A 478 -9.93 9.95 -15.89
CA VAL A 478 -9.73 10.41 -14.49
C VAL A 478 -10.23 11.85 -14.32
N SER A 479 -9.80 12.76 -15.18
CA SER A 479 -10.19 14.18 -15.13
C SER A 479 -11.70 14.37 -15.21
N HIS A 480 -12.37 13.76 -16.20
CA HIS A 480 -13.82 13.86 -16.34
C HIS A 480 -14.58 13.30 -15.14
N LEU A 481 -14.13 12.16 -14.61
CA LEU A 481 -14.73 11.57 -13.42
C LEU A 481 -14.56 12.49 -12.21
N ALA A 482 -13.34 12.99 -11.98
CA ALA A 482 -13.02 13.87 -10.86
C ALA A 482 -13.82 15.19 -10.91
N VAL A 483 -13.95 15.81 -12.08
CA VAL A 483 -14.83 16.98 -12.28
C VAL A 483 -16.28 16.63 -11.95
N SER A 484 -16.79 15.53 -12.51
CA SER A 484 -18.21 15.18 -12.38
C SER A 484 -18.63 14.82 -10.96
N LYS A 485 -17.69 14.27 -10.18
CA LYS A 485 -17.98 13.64 -8.90
C LYS A 485 -17.53 14.46 -7.71
N PHE A 486 -16.36 15.08 -7.79
CA PHE A 486 -15.75 15.85 -6.71
C PHE A 486 -15.63 17.33 -7.05
N GLY A 487 -15.94 17.73 -8.29
CA GLY A 487 -15.78 19.12 -8.74
C GLY A 487 -14.32 19.53 -8.99
N TRP A 488 -13.38 18.59 -8.96
CA TRP A 488 -11.96 18.85 -9.18
C TRP A 488 -11.68 19.19 -10.64
N GLN A 489 -10.99 20.30 -10.89
CA GLN A 489 -10.73 20.80 -12.23
C GLN A 489 -9.29 20.54 -12.65
N LEU A 490 -8.95 19.28 -12.89
CA LEU A 490 -7.57 18.86 -13.18
C LEU A 490 -7.01 19.48 -14.47
N ASP A 491 -7.84 19.69 -15.51
CA ASP A 491 -7.37 20.23 -16.81
C ASP A 491 -7.50 21.75 -16.95
N ARG A 492 -8.03 22.46 -15.95
CA ARG A 492 -8.31 23.91 -16.09
C ARG A 492 -7.07 24.76 -15.87
N ARG A 493 -6.17 24.30 -15.01
CA ARG A 493 -4.95 25.03 -14.66
C ARG A 493 -4.02 24.99 -15.88
N LEU A 494 -3.72 26.17 -16.42
CA LEU A 494 -2.72 26.28 -17.48
C LEU A 494 -1.35 25.90 -16.90
N ASP A 495 -0.49 25.25 -17.69
CA ASP A 495 0.86 24.87 -17.23
C ASP A 495 1.63 26.09 -16.69
N GLU A 496 1.47 27.25 -17.34
CA GLU A 496 2.05 28.53 -16.92
C GLU A 496 1.54 28.99 -15.54
N GLU A 497 0.26 28.77 -15.21
CA GLU A 497 -0.30 29.16 -13.90
C GLU A 497 0.17 28.24 -12.78
N ALA A 498 0.43 26.96 -13.09
CA ALA A 498 0.99 26.02 -12.12
C ALA A 498 2.46 26.32 -11.82
N GLU A 499 3.25 26.63 -12.84
CA GLU A 499 4.66 27.03 -12.68
C GLU A 499 4.80 28.32 -11.86
N ILE A 500 3.96 29.34 -12.13
CA ILE A 500 3.98 30.60 -11.37
C ILE A 500 3.68 30.38 -9.88
N GLU A 501 2.77 29.48 -9.54
CA GLU A 501 2.41 29.25 -8.14
C GLU A 501 3.45 28.40 -7.40
N ASP A 502 4.07 27.43 -8.08
CA ASP A 502 5.23 26.71 -7.54
C ASP A 502 6.42 27.66 -7.32
N ASP A 503 6.64 28.61 -8.25
CA ASP A 503 7.66 29.66 -8.12
C ASP A 503 7.33 30.62 -6.96
N ILE A 504 6.07 31.03 -6.79
CA ILE A 504 5.63 31.85 -5.64
C ILE A 504 5.79 31.08 -4.32
N GLU A 505 5.42 29.80 -4.26
CA GLU A 505 5.61 28.95 -3.07
C GLU A 505 7.11 28.80 -2.74
N ALA A 506 7.97 28.70 -3.75
CA ALA A 506 9.43 28.66 -3.57
C ALA A 506 10.02 30.02 -3.15
N GLU A 507 9.47 31.14 -3.62
CA GLU A 507 9.91 32.50 -3.28
C GLU A 507 9.40 32.98 -1.91
N GLU A 508 8.24 32.50 -1.44
CA GLU A 508 7.62 32.91 -0.17
C GLU A 508 7.73 31.85 0.95
N GLY A 509 8.18 30.63 0.62
CA GLY A 509 8.30 29.49 1.54
C GLY A 509 9.59 29.44 2.37
N GLU A 510 9.80 28.35 3.09
CA GLU A 510 11.03 28.11 3.89
C GLU A 510 12.32 28.07 3.05
N ASP A 511 12.18 27.90 1.73
CA ASP A 511 13.25 27.90 0.73
C ASP A 511 13.52 29.28 0.09
N ALA A 512 12.80 30.33 0.53
CA ALA A 512 12.99 31.68 0.04
C ALA A 512 14.44 32.16 0.23
N PRO A 513 15.07 32.81 -0.77
CA PRO A 513 16.42 33.32 -0.63
C PRO A 513 16.48 34.34 0.51
N VAL A 514 17.21 34.00 1.58
CA VAL A 514 17.42 34.90 2.72
C VAL A 514 18.23 36.11 2.23
N ILE A 515 17.55 37.24 2.08
CA ILE A 515 18.19 38.51 1.77
C ILE A 515 19.00 38.92 3.01
N VAL A 516 20.32 38.75 2.93
CA VAL A 516 21.23 39.29 3.94
C VAL A 516 21.52 40.74 3.56
N ASP A 517 20.92 41.69 4.29
CA ASP A 517 21.27 43.10 4.16
C ASP A 517 22.77 43.26 4.50
N ILE A 518 23.54 43.80 3.54
CA ILE A 518 24.99 44.05 3.65
C ILE A 518 25.26 45.43 4.26
#